data_AF-A0A7M1QAN8-F1
#
_entry.id   AF-A0A7M1QAN8-F1
#
_cell.length_a   1.000
_cell.length_b   1.000
_cell.length_c   1.000
_cell.angle_alpha   90.00
_cell.angle_beta   90.00
_cell.angle_gamma   90.00
#
_symmetry.space_group_name_H-M   'P 1'
#
loop_
_entity.id
_entity.type
_entity.pdbx_description
1 polymer ?
#
loop_
_entity_poly.entity_id
_entity_poly.type
_entity_poly.pdbx_seq_one_letter_code
_entity_poly.pdbx_strand_id
1 'polypeptide(L)'
;MQQKIRTAVSSEMSPTPSDIDIELLALDLTSCTRCAGTLENIEKAIEIVRPAAEAVGTRLNVTRIIIDSEAQAARHRFISSPTVRVNGIDLAFETRESRCDSCTTLSGSDEGTSCRIWHYRGEEYTEAPVGLVVESLLRVLAGQRSTETAPVAYEGVPDNLRRFFAGKAAGQGSASQPRCDESEQSTCCQPQAKAECCGPSVEENSCGCR
;
A
#
# COMPACT_ATOMS: atom_id res chain seq x y z
N MET A 1 -16.58 25.96 62.70
CA MET A 1 -15.36 25.73 61.91
C MET A 1 -15.77 25.01 60.63
N GLN A 2 -16.20 25.74 59.59
CA GLN A 2 -16.64 25.16 58.32
C GLN A 2 -15.48 25.28 57.33
N GLN A 3 -14.96 24.15 56.87
CA GLN A 3 -13.86 24.09 55.92
C GLN A 3 -14.44 24.14 54.50
N LYS A 4 -14.27 25.27 53.82
CA LYS A 4 -14.64 25.46 52.41
C LYS A 4 -13.74 24.58 51.54
N ILE A 5 -14.32 23.57 50.90
CA ILE A 5 -13.67 22.84 49.80
C ILE A 5 -13.62 23.80 48.61
N ARG A 6 -12.42 24.31 48.32
CA ARG A 6 -12.14 25.05 47.09
C ARG A 6 -11.98 24.04 45.96
N THR A 7 -13.02 23.84 45.17
CA THR A 7 -12.93 23.14 43.89
C THR A 7 -12.25 24.05 42.89
N ALA A 8 -10.97 23.80 42.60
CA ALA A 8 -10.31 24.36 41.44
C ALA A 8 -10.63 23.47 40.23
N VAL A 9 -11.75 23.75 39.55
CA VAL A 9 -11.94 23.28 38.18
C VAL A 9 -11.08 24.19 37.31
N SER A 10 -9.87 23.73 36.99
CA SER A 10 -9.07 24.33 35.93
C SER A 10 -9.71 23.94 34.62
N SER A 11 -10.56 24.84 34.13
CA SER A 11 -11.08 24.84 32.77
C SER A 11 -9.94 25.24 31.85
N GLU A 12 -9.23 24.23 31.31
CA GLU A 12 -8.51 24.40 30.06
C GLU A 12 -9.43 23.87 28.95
N MET A 13 -10.09 24.82 28.29
CA MET A 13 -10.87 24.57 27.08
C MET A 13 -9.96 23.85 26.08
N SER A 14 -10.32 22.61 25.76
CA SER A 14 -9.61 21.75 24.82
C SER A 14 -9.48 22.44 23.44
N PRO A 15 -8.38 22.20 22.70
CA PRO A 15 -8.25 22.70 21.34
C PRO A 15 -9.47 22.23 20.53
N THR A 16 -9.97 23.11 19.66
CA THR A 16 -11.01 22.78 18.69
C THR A 16 -10.71 21.43 18.03
N PRO A 17 -11.70 20.54 17.86
CA PRO A 17 -11.46 19.23 17.27
C PRO A 17 -10.84 19.39 15.89
N SER A 18 -9.53 19.15 15.79
CA SER A 18 -8.82 19.06 14.53
C SER A 18 -9.18 17.76 13.87
N ASP A 19 -9.49 17.80 12.56
CA ASP A 19 -9.72 16.60 11.78
C ASP A 19 -8.52 15.64 11.90
N ILE A 20 -8.80 14.34 11.83
CA ILE A 20 -7.79 13.28 11.85
C ILE A 20 -7.58 12.79 10.43
N ASP A 21 -6.37 12.97 9.93
CA ASP A 21 -5.97 12.55 8.60
C ASP A 21 -5.30 11.18 8.67
N ILE A 22 -5.81 10.24 7.87
CA ILE A 22 -5.35 8.86 7.77
C ILE A 22 -4.79 8.69 6.36
N GLU A 23 -3.49 8.45 6.24
CA GLU A 23 -2.85 8.21 4.95
C GLU A 23 -2.53 6.73 4.81
N LEU A 24 -2.94 6.13 3.69
CA LEU A 24 -2.47 4.82 3.25
C LEU A 24 -1.54 5.02 2.05
N LEU A 25 -0.27 4.72 2.23
CA LEU A 25 0.71 4.66 1.15
C LEU A 25 0.90 3.20 0.74
N ALA A 26 0.72 2.90 -0.54
CA ALA A 26 0.80 1.53 -1.05
C ALA A 26 1.40 1.47 -2.46
N LEU A 27 2.01 0.34 -2.79
CA LEU A 27 2.50 0.07 -4.15
C LEU A 27 1.37 -0.24 -5.14
N ASP A 28 0.28 -0.80 -4.62
CA ASP A 28 -0.90 -1.18 -5.40
C ASP A 28 -2.09 -1.39 -4.46
N LEU A 29 -3.31 -1.06 -4.88
CA LEU A 29 -4.54 -1.29 -4.10
C LEU A 29 -5.55 -2.17 -4.85
N THR A 30 -5.16 -2.78 -5.96
CA THR A 30 -6.07 -3.56 -6.79
C THR A 30 -5.76 -5.06 -6.77
N SER A 31 -4.49 -5.44 -6.88
CA SER A 31 -4.03 -6.82 -6.98
C SER A 31 -3.26 -7.29 -5.74
N CYS A 32 -2.61 -6.38 -5.01
CA CYS A 32 -1.89 -6.71 -3.79
C CYS A 32 -2.84 -6.91 -2.62
N THR A 33 -3.00 -8.17 -2.20
CA THR A 33 -3.90 -8.54 -1.09
C THR A 33 -3.53 -7.85 0.23
N ARG A 34 -2.23 -7.73 0.54
CA ARG A 34 -1.76 -7.04 1.76
C ARG A 34 -2.11 -5.56 1.79
N CYS A 35 -2.00 -4.89 0.65
CA CYS A 35 -2.27 -3.46 0.55
C CYS A 35 -3.78 -3.19 0.52
N ALA A 36 -4.54 -3.95 -0.26
CA ALA A 36 -6.00 -3.87 -0.29
C ALA A 36 -6.62 -4.26 1.06
N GLY A 37 -6.17 -5.34 1.69
CA GLY A 37 -6.64 -5.76 3.02
C GLY A 37 -6.31 -4.75 4.10
N THR A 38 -5.17 -4.07 4.01
CA THR A 38 -4.87 -2.93 4.89
C THR A 38 -5.85 -1.77 4.70
N LEU A 39 -6.23 -1.45 3.45
CA LEU A 39 -7.27 -0.44 3.20
C LEU A 39 -8.62 -0.85 3.83
N GLU A 40 -9.05 -2.10 3.60
CA GLU A 40 -10.29 -2.61 4.20
C GLU A 40 -10.25 -2.53 5.73
N ASN A 41 -9.11 -2.83 6.35
CA ASN A 41 -8.97 -2.77 7.80
C ASN A 41 -8.98 -1.33 8.33
N ILE A 42 -8.46 -0.36 7.57
CA ILE A 42 -8.62 1.07 7.88
C ILE A 42 -10.09 1.48 7.81
N GLU A 43 -10.81 1.06 6.76
CA GLU A 43 -12.23 1.38 6.60
C GLU A 43 -13.07 0.81 7.76
N LYS A 44 -12.83 -0.45 8.15
CA LYS A 44 -13.43 -1.07 9.35
C LYS A 44 -13.11 -0.29 10.63
N ALA A 45 -11.85 0.13 10.80
CA ALA A 45 -11.45 0.91 11.98
C ALA A 45 -12.17 2.26 12.06
N ILE A 46 -12.37 2.92 10.91
CA ILE A 46 -13.11 4.18 10.83
C ILE A 46 -14.57 3.97 11.20
N GLU A 47 -15.22 2.91 10.71
CA GLU A 47 -16.61 2.59 11.08
C GLU A 47 -16.77 2.43 12.60
N ILE A 48 -15.81 1.79 13.26
CA ILE A 48 -15.79 1.61 14.71
C ILE A 48 -15.64 2.95 15.46
N VAL A 49 -14.75 3.83 14.99
CA VAL A 49 -14.37 5.07 15.69
C VAL A 49 -15.29 6.25 15.35
N ARG A 50 -15.95 6.23 14.19
CA ARG A 50 -16.77 7.33 13.67
C ARG A 50 -17.80 7.87 14.67
N PRO A 51 -18.59 7.05 15.40
CA PRO A 51 -19.57 7.60 16.35
C PRO A 51 -18.93 8.45 17.45
N ALA A 52 -17.75 8.06 17.94
CA ALA A 52 -17.01 8.81 18.94
C ALA A 52 -16.42 10.11 18.36
N ALA A 53 -15.87 10.05 17.15
CA ALA A 53 -15.32 11.21 16.45
C ALA A 53 -16.41 12.27 16.18
N GLU A 54 -17.57 11.85 15.69
CA GLU A 54 -18.71 12.73 15.42
C GLU A 54 -19.26 13.38 16.70
N ALA A 55 -19.33 12.63 17.81
CA ALA A 55 -19.79 13.14 19.10
C ALA A 55 -18.92 14.29 19.64
N VAL A 56 -17.64 14.35 19.24
CA VAL A 56 -16.72 15.44 19.60
C VAL A 56 -16.45 16.40 18.45
N GLY A 57 -17.19 16.31 17.34
CA GLY A 57 -17.06 17.21 16.19
C GLY A 57 -15.78 17.04 15.37
N THR A 58 -15.15 15.87 15.40
CA THR A 58 -13.94 15.55 14.63
C THR A 58 -14.28 14.76 13.37
N ARG A 59 -13.73 15.15 12.21
CA ARG A 59 -13.85 14.34 10.98
C ARG A 59 -12.65 13.40 10.84
N LEU A 60 -12.91 12.24 10.24
CA LEU A 60 -11.89 11.24 9.88
C LEU A 60 -11.72 11.27 8.35
N ASN A 61 -10.55 11.68 7.87
CA ASN A 61 -10.26 11.80 6.44
C ASN A 61 -9.30 10.68 6.01
N VAL A 62 -9.59 9.99 4.91
CA VAL A 62 -8.69 8.95 4.36
C VAL A 62 -8.12 9.41 3.03
N THR A 63 -6.80 9.42 2.93
CA THR A 63 -6.07 9.65 1.69
C THR A 63 -5.36 8.38 1.26
N ARG A 64 -5.63 7.94 0.03
CA ARG A 64 -4.98 6.78 -0.59
C ARG A 64 -3.89 7.29 -1.54
N ILE A 65 -2.65 6.92 -1.29
CA ILE A 65 -1.49 7.36 -2.05
C ILE A 65 -0.83 6.14 -2.69
N ILE A 66 -1.00 6.00 -4.00
CA ILE A 66 -0.28 4.96 -4.76
C ILE A 66 1.12 5.48 -5.08
N ILE A 67 2.14 4.73 -4.68
CA ILE A 67 3.53 5.04 -4.96
C ILE A 67 3.96 4.26 -6.20
N ASP A 68 4.06 4.96 -7.33
CA ASP A 68 4.31 4.38 -8.65
C ASP A 68 5.78 4.40 -9.11
N SER A 69 6.64 5.10 -8.37
CA SER A 69 8.03 5.36 -8.74
C SER A 69 8.94 5.60 -7.54
N GLU A 70 10.25 5.40 -7.72
CA GLU A 70 11.27 5.74 -6.72
C GLU A 70 11.25 7.23 -6.35
N ALA A 71 10.98 8.12 -7.32
CA ALA A 71 10.86 9.55 -7.08
C ALA A 71 9.66 9.88 -6.18
N GLN A 72 8.52 9.19 -6.36
CA GLN A 72 7.39 9.32 -5.43
C GLN A 72 7.73 8.75 -4.05
N ALA A 73 8.39 7.59 -3.98
CA ALA A 73 8.80 6.98 -2.72
C ALA A 73 9.69 7.94 -1.90
N ALA A 74 10.66 8.59 -2.55
CA ALA A 74 11.52 9.59 -1.93
C ALA A 74 10.73 10.81 -1.42
N ARG A 75 9.83 11.37 -2.23
CA ARG A 75 8.99 12.52 -1.83
C ARG A 75 8.13 12.22 -0.61
N HIS A 76 7.60 11.01 -0.52
CA HIS A 76 6.75 10.59 0.58
C HIS A 76 7.51 9.95 1.75
N ARG A 77 8.84 9.84 1.66
CA ARG A 77 9.69 9.12 2.62
C ARG A 77 9.16 7.69 2.88
N PHE A 78 8.73 7.04 1.80
CA PHE A 78 8.11 5.72 1.83
C PHE A 78 9.20 4.66 1.94
N ILE A 79 9.07 3.80 2.96
CA ILE A 79 10.04 2.74 3.26
C ILE A 79 9.51 1.38 2.82
N SER A 80 8.24 1.08 3.16
CA SER A 80 7.67 -0.24 2.89
C SER A 80 6.17 -0.18 2.69
N SER A 81 5.66 -1.07 1.84
CA SER A 81 4.23 -1.16 1.52
C SER A 81 3.54 -2.23 2.36
N PRO A 82 2.29 -2.03 2.78
CA PRO A 82 1.61 -0.74 2.91
C PRO A 82 2.16 0.04 4.13
N THR A 83 2.12 1.37 4.08
CA THR A 83 2.39 2.26 5.23
C THR A 83 1.10 2.98 5.61
N VAL A 84 0.76 3.00 6.89
CA VAL A 84 -0.40 3.72 7.43
C VAL A 84 0.08 4.83 8.34
N ARG A 85 -0.36 6.06 8.09
CA ARG A 85 -0.05 7.22 8.94
C ARG A 85 -1.31 7.83 9.49
N VAL A 86 -1.26 8.27 10.73
CA VAL A 86 -2.30 9.08 11.37
C VAL A 86 -1.69 10.42 11.74
N ASN A 87 -2.23 11.51 11.19
CA ASN A 87 -1.68 12.86 11.28
C ASN A 87 -0.19 12.92 10.92
N GLY A 88 0.20 12.20 9.87
CA GLY A 88 1.58 12.11 9.37
C GLY A 88 2.53 11.21 10.19
N ILE A 89 2.05 10.60 11.28
CA ILE A 89 2.84 9.68 12.11
C ILE A 89 2.55 8.23 11.69
N ASP A 90 3.59 7.48 11.33
CA ASP A 90 3.49 6.06 10.98
C ASP A 90 3.00 5.24 12.18
N LEU A 91 2.05 4.34 11.95
CA LEU A 91 1.51 3.44 12.98
C LEU A 91 2.50 2.34 13.39
N ALA A 92 3.51 2.05 12.57
CA ALA A 92 4.52 1.07 12.89
C ALA A 92 5.75 1.73 13.53
N PHE A 93 6.08 1.33 14.76
CA PHE A 93 7.29 1.80 15.46
C PHE A 93 8.58 1.30 14.81
N GLU A 94 8.60 0.04 14.37
CA GLU A 94 9.73 -0.59 13.67
C GLU A 94 9.24 -1.10 12.32
N THR A 95 10.01 -0.84 11.26
CA THR A 95 9.72 -1.44 9.95
C THR A 95 10.34 -2.83 9.89
N ARG A 96 9.49 -3.84 9.74
CA ARG A 96 9.87 -5.21 9.42
C ARG A 96 9.19 -5.63 8.13
N GLU A 97 9.80 -6.56 7.42
CA GLU A 97 9.34 -6.96 6.10
C GLU A 97 9.38 -8.48 5.91
N SER A 98 8.49 -8.97 5.07
CA SER A 98 8.51 -10.34 4.56
C SER A 98 8.19 -10.34 3.08
N ARG A 99 8.58 -11.41 2.37
CA ARG A 99 8.26 -11.58 0.95
C ARG A 99 6.75 -11.47 0.75
N CYS A 100 6.34 -10.68 -0.24
CA CYS A 100 4.96 -10.52 -0.65
C CYS A 100 4.79 -11.06 -2.08
N ASP A 101 4.00 -12.14 -2.20
CA ASP A 101 3.81 -12.79 -3.49
C ASP A 101 3.08 -11.88 -4.48
N SER A 102 2.06 -11.14 -4.04
CA SER A 102 1.34 -10.24 -4.94
C SER A 102 2.23 -9.11 -5.48
N CYS A 103 3.05 -8.47 -4.63
CA CYS A 103 3.98 -7.43 -5.09
C CYS A 103 5.13 -8.02 -5.91
N THR A 104 5.56 -9.25 -5.61
CA THR A 104 6.53 -9.98 -6.42
C THR A 104 5.98 -10.17 -7.84
N THR A 105 4.76 -10.70 -7.98
CA THR A 105 4.08 -10.86 -9.27
C THR A 105 3.89 -9.53 -9.97
N LEU A 106 3.46 -8.47 -9.27
CA LEU A 106 3.28 -7.13 -9.83
C LEU A 106 4.58 -6.51 -10.36
N SER A 107 5.69 -6.76 -9.67
CA SER A 107 7.01 -6.29 -10.11
C SER A 107 7.60 -7.15 -11.22
N GLY A 108 7.21 -8.42 -11.37
CA GLY A 108 7.95 -9.35 -12.22
C GLY A 108 9.41 -9.55 -11.81
N SER A 109 9.76 -9.26 -10.55
CA SER A 109 11.11 -9.43 -10.01
C SER A 109 11.36 -10.89 -9.63
N ASP A 110 12.40 -11.50 -10.19
CA ASP A 110 12.84 -12.87 -9.85
C ASP A 110 13.28 -12.97 -8.38
N GLU A 111 13.95 -11.93 -7.86
CA GLU A 111 14.38 -11.86 -6.46
C GLU A 111 13.19 -11.70 -5.50
N GLY A 112 12.06 -11.20 -5.99
CA GLY A 112 10.86 -10.92 -5.23
C GLY A 112 10.83 -9.54 -4.58
N THR A 113 9.66 -9.16 -4.08
CA THR A 113 9.43 -7.91 -3.35
C THR A 113 9.08 -8.19 -1.89
N SER A 114 9.79 -7.54 -0.98
CA SER A 114 9.49 -7.58 0.47
C SER A 114 8.58 -6.41 0.85
N CYS A 115 7.51 -6.71 1.57
CA CYS A 115 6.51 -5.75 2.03
C CYS A 115 6.40 -5.81 3.56
N ARG A 116 5.85 -4.76 4.14
CA ARG A 116 5.69 -4.58 5.57
C ARG A 116 4.96 -5.76 6.22
N ILE A 117 5.44 -6.11 7.41
CA ILE A 117 4.68 -6.87 8.41
C ILE A 117 4.41 -5.96 9.61
N TRP A 118 3.28 -6.24 10.27
CA TRP A 118 2.79 -5.50 11.41
C TRP A 118 2.90 -6.37 12.65
N HIS A 119 3.36 -5.80 13.75
CA HIS A 119 3.30 -6.44 15.05
C HIS A 119 2.24 -5.79 15.90
N TYR A 120 1.33 -6.59 16.43
CA TYR A 120 0.28 -6.10 17.30
C TYR A 120 -0.09 -7.16 18.32
N ARG A 121 -0.03 -6.78 19.61
CA ARG A 121 -0.37 -7.66 20.75
C ARG A 121 0.35 -9.02 20.74
N GLY A 122 1.61 -9.03 20.33
CA GLY A 122 2.46 -10.23 20.32
C GLY A 122 2.37 -11.08 19.06
N GLU A 123 1.47 -10.73 18.13
CA GLU A 123 1.24 -11.48 16.88
C GLU A 123 1.75 -10.68 15.67
N GLU A 124 2.10 -11.42 14.61
CA GLU A 124 2.48 -10.88 13.30
C GLU A 124 1.30 -10.87 12.33
N TYR A 125 1.19 -9.80 11.55
CA TYR A 125 0.17 -9.62 10.54
C TYR A 125 0.77 -9.10 9.24
N THR A 126 0.21 -9.53 8.11
CA THR A 126 0.60 -9.04 6.77
C THR A 126 -0.20 -7.83 6.30
N GLU A 127 -1.24 -7.46 7.06
CA GLU A 127 -2.11 -6.31 6.86
C GLU A 127 -2.17 -5.52 8.17
N ALA A 128 -2.41 -4.21 8.12
CA ALA A 128 -2.55 -3.44 9.35
C ALA A 128 -3.75 -3.96 10.15
N PRO A 129 -3.56 -4.42 11.40
CA PRO A 129 -4.66 -4.95 12.19
C PRO A 129 -5.68 -3.85 12.51
N VAL A 130 -6.98 -4.16 12.39
CA VAL A 130 -8.07 -3.21 12.72
C VAL A 130 -7.88 -2.62 14.12
N GLY A 131 -7.55 -3.45 15.10
CA GLY A 131 -7.33 -3.02 16.48
C GLY A 131 -6.20 -2.00 16.62
N LEU A 132 -5.09 -2.17 15.90
CA LEU A 132 -3.98 -1.23 15.92
C LEU A 132 -4.40 0.14 15.39
N VAL A 133 -5.15 0.17 14.28
CA VAL A 133 -5.67 1.41 13.69
C VAL A 133 -6.67 2.08 14.65
N VAL A 134 -7.62 1.32 15.21
CA VAL A 134 -8.61 1.82 16.19
C VAL A 134 -7.91 2.44 17.41
N GLU A 135 -6.94 1.74 18.00
CA GLU A 135 -6.20 2.24 19.16
C GLU A 135 -5.48 3.56 18.85
N SER A 136 -4.88 3.68 17.67
CA SER A 136 -4.24 4.93 17.26
C SER A 136 -5.24 6.07 17.08
N LEU A 137 -6.38 5.83 16.42
CA LEU A 137 -7.40 6.87 16.20
C LEU A 137 -8.00 7.34 17.52
N LEU A 138 -8.30 6.43 18.44
CA LEU A 138 -8.83 6.78 19.77
C LEU A 138 -7.81 7.57 20.61
N ARG A 139 -6.52 7.23 20.52
CA ARG A 139 -5.43 7.97 21.18
C ARG A 139 -5.40 9.43 20.71
N VAL A 140 -5.47 9.63 19.39
CA VAL A 140 -5.50 10.98 18.79
C VAL A 140 -6.77 11.73 19.18
N LEU A 141 -7.94 11.09 19.13
CA LEU A 141 -9.21 11.69 19.59
C LEU A 141 -9.17 12.11 21.06
N ALA A 142 -8.50 11.35 21.92
CA ALA A 142 -8.31 11.67 23.33
C ALA A 142 -7.30 12.81 23.57
N GLY A 143 -6.75 13.42 22.51
CA GLY A 143 -5.73 14.46 22.60
C GLY A 143 -4.36 13.94 23.09
N GLN A 144 -4.18 12.62 23.14
CA GLN A 144 -2.91 12.03 23.51
C GLN A 144 -1.97 12.15 22.30
N ARG A 145 -0.95 12.98 22.42
CA ARG A 145 0.15 13.00 21.45
C ARG A 145 0.94 11.70 21.57
N SER A 146 1.23 11.08 20.44
CA SER A 146 2.17 9.96 20.37
C SER A 146 3.47 10.40 21.04
N THR A 147 3.85 9.73 22.12
CA THR A 147 5.15 9.93 22.79
C THR A 147 6.26 9.17 22.08
N GLU A 148 5.96 8.57 20.94
CA GLU A 148 6.87 7.71 20.22
C GLU A 148 7.88 8.52 19.40
N THR A 149 9.08 7.97 19.40
CA THR A 149 10.39 8.57 19.15
C THR A 149 10.48 9.40 17.87
N ALA A 150 11.38 10.38 17.89
CA ALA A 150 11.73 11.20 16.73
C ALA A 150 11.87 10.33 15.45
N PRO A 151 11.36 10.79 14.31
CA PRO A 151 11.40 10.04 13.07
C PRO A 151 12.83 9.66 12.74
N VAL A 152 13.07 8.37 12.50
CA VAL A 152 14.36 7.88 11.98
C VAL A 152 14.66 8.67 10.71
N ALA A 153 15.91 9.16 10.60
CA ALA A 153 16.32 9.92 9.43
C ALA A 153 16.07 9.08 8.16
N TYR A 154 15.37 9.66 7.19
CA TYR A 154 15.15 9.00 5.91
C TYR A 154 16.48 8.92 5.14
N GLU A 155 17.00 7.72 4.95
CA GLU A 155 18.31 7.46 4.32
C GLU A 155 18.23 7.31 2.78
N GLY A 156 17.02 7.47 2.22
CA GLY A 156 16.76 7.30 0.79
C GLY A 156 15.77 6.17 0.51
N VAL A 157 15.52 5.92 -0.77
CA VAL A 157 14.64 4.82 -1.21
C VAL A 157 15.29 3.50 -0.79
N PRO A 158 14.62 2.57 -0.09
CA PRO A 158 15.26 1.32 0.33
C PRO A 158 15.29 0.26 -0.78
N ASP A 159 16.06 -0.81 -0.57
CA ASP A 159 16.30 -1.84 -1.61
C ASP A 159 15.05 -2.60 -2.04
N ASN A 160 14.10 -2.82 -1.12
CA ASN A 160 12.80 -3.43 -1.44
C ASN A 160 12.08 -2.66 -2.57
N LEU A 161 12.05 -1.33 -2.49
CA LEU A 161 11.40 -0.46 -3.45
C LEU A 161 12.23 -0.35 -4.74
N ARG A 162 13.56 -0.22 -4.64
CA ARG A 162 14.44 -0.24 -5.82
C ARG A 162 14.21 -1.51 -6.65
N ARG A 163 14.19 -2.68 -6.00
CA ARG A 163 13.91 -3.97 -6.69
C ARG A 163 12.52 -4.00 -7.30
N PHE A 164 11.50 -3.57 -6.57
CA PHE A 164 10.13 -3.54 -7.06
C PHE A 164 10.01 -2.70 -8.34
N PHE A 165 10.55 -1.47 -8.33
CA PHE A 165 10.44 -0.57 -9.47
C PHE A 165 11.34 -0.99 -10.64
N ALA A 166 12.54 -1.53 -10.38
CA ALA A 166 13.39 -2.09 -11.41
C ALA A 166 12.73 -3.27 -12.14
N GLY A 167 12.12 -4.20 -11.39
CA GLY A 167 11.36 -5.30 -11.97
C GLY A 167 10.20 -4.78 -12.83
N LYS A 168 9.41 -3.85 -12.29
CA LYS A 168 8.25 -3.28 -13.00
C LYS A 168 8.67 -2.62 -14.31
N ALA A 169 9.81 -1.92 -14.33
CA ALA A 169 10.36 -1.32 -15.54
C ALA A 169 10.83 -2.37 -16.57
N ALA A 170 11.48 -3.45 -16.11
CA ALA A 170 11.91 -4.55 -16.98
C ALA A 170 10.72 -5.30 -17.61
N GLY A 171 9.65 -5.53 -16.84
CA GLY A 171 8.40 -6.13 -17.34
C GLY A 171 7.66 -5.25 -18.34
N GLN A 172 7.69 -3.93 -18.18
CA GLN A 172 7.10 -2.98 -19.15
C GLN A 172 7.94 -2.77 -20.41
N GLY A 173 9.21 -3.18 -20.40
CA GLY A 173 10.06 -3.30 -21.59
C GLY A 173 9.75 -4.51 -22.49
N SER A 174 8.82 -5.37 -22.08
CA SER A 174 8.37 -6.56 -22.84
C SER A 174 6.95 -6.44 -23.38
N ALA A 175 6.37 -5.25 -23.43
CA ALA A 175 5.12 -5.01 -24.17
C ALA A 175 5.39 -4.85 -25.67
N SER A 176 5.94 -5.89 -26.31
CA SER A 176 5.94 -6.04 -27.77
C SER A 176 5.70 -7.50 -28.13
N GLN A 177 4.42 -7.78 -28.38
CA GLN A 177 3.83 -8.94 -29.09
C GLN A 177 3.92 -10.32 -28.42
N PRO A 178 2.91 -11.19 -28.64
CA PRO A 178 3.06 -12.61 -28.36
C PRO A 178 4.16 -13.13 -29.27
N ARG A 179 5.32 -13.46 -28.71
CA ARG A 179 6.34 -14.20 -29.43
C ARG A 179 5.99 -15.68 -29.29
N CYS A 180 5.53 -16.29 -30.37
CA CYS A 180 5.51 -17.75 -30.48
C CYS A 180 6.92 -18.31 -30.23
N ASP A 181 7.00 -19.49 -29.63
CA ASP A 181 8.26 -20.18 -29.31
C ASP A 181 9.14 -20.35 -30.57
N GLU A 182 10.47 -20.34 -30.41
CA GLU A 182 11.42 -20.50 -31.53
C GLU A 182 11.17 -21.78 -32.35
N SER A 183 10.68 -22.85 -31.72
CA SER A 183 10.31 -24.10 -32.40
C SER A 183 9.07 -23.97 -33.27
N GLU A 184 8.16 -23.05 -32.95
CA GLU A 184 6.92 -22.79 -33.72
C GLU A 184 7.18 -21.83 -34.89
N GLN A 185 8.22 -20.99 -34.81
CA GLN A 185 8.65 -20.09 -35.89
C GLN A 185 9.20 -20.85 -37.10
N SER A 186 9.79 -22.04 -36.90
CA SER A 186 10.24 -22.93 -37.99
C SER A 186 9.10 -23.47 -38.88
N THR A 187 7.85 -23.36 -38.43
CA THR A 187 6.65 -23.81 -39.15
C THR A 187 5.75 -22.69 -39.67
N CYS A 188 6.07 -21.42 -39.38
CA CYS A 188 5.26 -20.28 -39.84
C CYS A 188 5.71 -19.79 -41.24
N CYS A 189 4.78 -19.81 -42.20
CA CYS A 189 5.04 -19.34 -43.57
C CYS A 189 5.25 -17.80 -43.59
N GLN A 190 6.24 -17.33 -44.37
CA GLN A 190 6.46 -15.91 -44.65
C GLN A 190 5.19 -15.27 -45.26
N PRO A 191 4.85 -14.00 -44.96
CA PRO A 191 3.62 -13.35 -45.44
C PRO A 191 3.45 -13.41 -46.96
N GLN A 192 4.54 -13.29 -47.72
CA GLN A 192 4.52 -13.30 -49.19
C GLN A 192 4.29 -14.69 -49.78
N ALA A 193 4.48 -15.77 -49.01
CA ALA A 193 4.39 -17.15 -49.46
C ALA A 193 3.13 -17.89 -48.96
N LYS A 194 2.24 -17.21 -48.21
CA LYS A 194 1.06 -17.84 -47.58
C LYS A 194 0.12 -18.52 -48.58
N ALA A 195 -0.06 -17.94 -49.77
CA ALA A 195 -0.97 -18.48 -50.79
C ALA A 195 -0.53 -19.85 -51.33
N GLU A 196 0.78 -20.07 -51.44
CA GLU A 196 1.34 -21.35 -51.91
C GLU A 196 1.51 -22.35 -50.74
N CYS A 197 1.87 -21.84 -49.56
CA CYS A 197 2.17 -22.65 -48.37
C CYS A 197 0.92 -23.31 -47.75
N CYS A 198 -0.23 -22.62 -47.76
CA CYS A 198 -1.44 -23.06 -47.06
C CYS A 198 -2.47 -23.78 -47.96
N GLY A 199 -2.33 -23.73 -49.29
CA GLY A 199 -3.28 -24.31 -50.23
C GLY A 199 -4.65 -23.58 -50.28
N PRO A 200 -5.50 -23.88 -51.28
CA PRO A 200 -6.68 -23.08 -51.61
C PRO A 200 -7.89 -23.27 -50.67
N SER A 201 -7.78 -24.10 -49.62
CA SER A 201 -8.93 -24.62 -48.86
C SER A 201 -8.96 -24.23 -47.38
N VAL A 202 -8.18 -23.25 -46.95
CA VAL A 202 -8.13 -22.85 -45.53
C VAL A 202 -8.82 -21.50 -45.38
N GLU A 203 -9.88 -21.46 -44.56
CA GLU A 203 -10.55 -20.22 -44.15
C GLU A 203 -9.51 -19.18 -43.70
N GLU A 204 -9.74 -17.90 -44.04
CA GLU A 204 -8.76 -16.79 -44.07
C GLU A 204 -7.96 -16.54 -42.76
N ASN A 205 -8.25 -17.24 -41.66
CA ASN A 205 -7.60 -17.07 -40.35
C ASN A 205 -7.12 -18.39 -39.68
N SER A 206 -6.99 -19.48 -40.42
CA SER A 206 -6.61 -20.79 -39.85
C SER A 206 -5.14 -21.21 -40.11
N CYS A 207 -4.46 -20.58 -41.08
CA CYS A 207 -3.06 -20.93 -41.40
C CYS A 207 -2.08 -19.77 -41.13
N GLY A 208 -1.35 -19.87 -40.03
CA GLY A 208 -0.25 -18.98 -39.61
C GLY A 208 -0.41 -18.39 -38.21
N CYS A 209 0.74 -18.04 -37.60
CA CYS A 209 0.84 -17.42 -36.27
C CYS A 209 -0.14 -16.22 -36.14
N ARG A 210 -0.98 -16.20 -35.10
CA ARG A 210 -1.89 -15.09 -34.76
C ARG A 210 -1.17 -13.95 -34.06
#